data_AF-A0A963RJX3-F1
#
_entry.id   AF-A0A963RJX3-F1
#
_cell.length_a   1.000
_cell.length_b   1.000
_cell.length_c   1.000
_cell.angle_alpha   90.00
_cell.angle_beta   90.00
_cell.angle_gamma   90.00
#
_symmetry.space_group_name_H-M   'P 1'
#
loop_
_entity.id
_entity.type
_entity.pdbx_description
1 polymer ?
#
loop_
_entity_poly.entity_id
_entity_poly.type
_entity_poly.pdbx_seq_one_letter_code
_entity_poly.pdbx_strand_id
1 'polypeptide(L)'
;PDGTPGQPFFAGSGAADIAVALTSGSQIATAPAGSAADSRDIGNLQALRDALATNGPAASADVLLFNLSSAIGARTVTRDALSTIASSAAVALSAETGVDLDQEATELLRYQQAFQANGRVIQAAADIFDTILGIGR
;
A
#
# COMPACT_ATOMS: atom_id res chain seq x y z
N PRO A 1 51.78 -19.52 -4.51
CA PRO A 1 50.78 -20.45 -3.93
C PRO A 1 51.51 -21.72 -3.50
N ASP A 2 51.29 -22.20 -2.28
CA ASP A 2 52.08 -23.28 -1.66
C ASP A 2 51.83 -24.68 -2.25
N GLY A 3 51.01 -24.78 -3.29
CA GLY A 3 50.65 -26.04 -3.95
C GLY A 3 49.57 -26.84 -3.20
N THR A 4 49.00 -26.28 -2.13
CA THR A 4 47.87 -26.91 -1.42
C THR A 4 46.57 -26.81 -2.24
N PRO A 5 45.67 -27.80 -2.13
CA PRO A 5 44.33 -27.69 -2.71
C PRO A 5 43.55 -26.51 -2.09
N GLY A 6 42.78 -25.82 -2.93
CA GLY A 6 41.90 -24.73 -2.49
C GLY A 6 40.83 -25.20 -1.49
N GLN A 7 40.57 -24.38 -0.48
CA GLN A 7 39.48 -24.60 0.46
C GLN A 7 38.16 -24.00 -0.05
N PRO A 8 37.00 -24.45 0.45
CA PRO A 8 35.73 -23.78 0.18
C PRO A 8 35.80 -22.29 0.54
N PHE A 9 35.19 -21.43 -0.27
CA PHE A 9 35.09 -19.99 0.03
C PHE A 9 34.17 -19.72 1.22
N PHE A 10 33.13 -20.53 1.36
CA PHE A 10 32.11 -20.39 2.39
C PHE A 10 31.96 -21.67 3.21
N ALA A 11 31.69 -21.50 4.50
CA ALA A 11 31.25 -22.54 5.42
C ALA A 11 29.80 -22.26 5.86
N GLY A 12 29.15 -23.24 6.48
CA GLY A 12 27.73 -23.17 6.85
C GLY A 12 26.86 -24.09 5.99
N SER A 13 25.61 -24.23 6.40
CA SER A 13 24.62 -25.13 5.79
C SER A 13 23.44 -24.38 5.13
N GLY A 14 23.32 -23.07 5.36
CA GLY A 14 22.30 -22.21 4.78
C GLY A 14 22.58 -20.71 4.95
N ALA A 15 21.60 -19.87 4.63
CA ALA A 15 21.76 -18.41 4.66
C ALA A 15 21.97 -17.84 6.09
N ALA A 16 21.54 -18.56 7.12
CA ALA A 16 21.64 -18.10 8.51
C ALA A 16 23.04 -18.29 9.12
N ASP A 17 23.81 -19.27 8.63
CA ASP A 17 25.12 -19.65 9.15
C ASP A 17 26.24 -19.54 8.10
N ILE A 18 25.95 -19.03 6.90
CA ILE A 18 26.95 -18.82 5.86
C ILE A 18 28.02 -17.83 6.33
N ALA A 19 29.28 -18.26 6.27
CA ALA A 19 30.43 -17.46 6.66
C ALA A 19 31.57 -17.64 5.66
N VAL A 20 32.42 -16.61 5.51
CA VAL A 20 33.64 -16.73 4.70
C VAL A 20 34.62 -17.63 5.45
N ALA A 21 34.99 -18.75 4.83
CA ALA A 21 35.89 -19.74 5.43
C ALA A 21 37.37 -19.41 5.21
N LEU A 22 37.68 -18.52 4.28
CA LEU A 22 39.03 -18.07 3.98
C LEU A 22 39.51 -17.08 5.05
N THR A 23 40.62 -17.40 5.71
CA THR A 23 41.28 -16.57 6.73
C THR A 23 42.49 -15.82 6.18
N SER A 24 43.03 -16.25 5.03
CA SER A 24 44.16 -15.63 4.35
C SER A 24 43.99 -15.73 2.83
N GLY A 25 44.47 -14.73 2.09
CA GLY A 25 44.46 -14.74 0.63
C GLY A 25 45.26 -15.88 0.00
N SER A 26 46.24 -16.44 0.72
CA SER A 26 47.00 -17.61 0.23
C SER A 26 46.16 -18.87 0.07
N GLN A 27 44.99 -18.94 0.71
CA GLN A 27 44.05 -20.07 0.59
C GLN A 27 43.19 -20.01 -0.68
N ILE A 28 43.28 -18.90 -1.45
CA ILE A 28 42.60 -18.76 -2.73
C ILE A 28 43.41 -19.49 -3.79
N ALA A 29 42.91 -20.64 -4.25
CA ALA A 29 43.53 -21.40 -5.33
C ALA A 29 43.23 -20.77 -6.70
N THR A 30 44.06 -19.81 -7.11
CA THR A 30 43.94 -19.11 -8.40
C THR A 30 44.32 -19.99 -9.61
N ALA A 31 45.15 -21.02 -9.41
CA ALA A 31 45.61 -21.94 -10.44
C ALA A 31 44.78 -23.23 -10.50
N PRO A 32 44.62 -23.87 -11.67
CA PRO A 32 43.88 -25.13 -11.81
C PRO A 32 44.44 -26.28 -10.97
N ALA A 33 43.59 -27.26 -10.65
CA ALA A 33 44.00 -28.46 -9.92
C ALA A 33 45.13 -29.21 -10.65
N GLY A 34 46.14 -29.67 -9.90
CA GLY A 34 47.34 -30.32 -10.46
C GLY A 34 48.46 -29.36 -10.86
N SER A 35 48.26 -28.04 -10.72
CA SER A 35 49.33 -27.06 -10.88
C SER A 35 50.42 -27.24 -9.81
N ALA A 36 51.68 -27.07 -10.21
CA ALA A 36 52.80 -27.08 -9.28
C ALA A 36 52.74 -25.92 -8.28
N ALA A 37 53.44 -26.07 -7.15
CA ALA A 37 53.69 -24.96 -6.24
C ALA A 37 54.28 -23.76 -7.01
N ASP A 38 53.84 -22.57 -6.63
CA ASP A 38 54.19 -21.29 -7.26
C ASP A 38 53.81 -21.12 -8.74
N SER A 39 52.88 -21.93 -9.24
CA SER A 39 52.22 -21.68 -10.53
C SER A 39 51.65 -20.26 -10.60
N ARG A 40 51.89 -19.59 -11.72
CA ARG A 40 51.34 -18.27 -12.07
C ARG A 40 50.11 -18.36 -12.97
N ASP A 41 49.60 -19.57 -13.19
CA ASP A 41 48.34 -19.78 -13.87
C ASP A 41 47.19 -19.20 -13.03
N ILE A 42 46.32 -18.42 -13.67
CA ILE A 42 45.19 -17.72 -13.05
C ILE A 42 43.84 -18.24 -13.58
N GLY A 43 43.81 -19.41 -14.23
CA GLY A 43 42.62 -19.95 -14.88
C GLY A 43 41.39 -20.02 -13.98
N ASN A 44 41.53 -20.41 -12.70
CA ASN A 44 40.39 -20.43 -11.77
C ASN A 44 39.89 -19.02 -11.43
N LEU A 45 40.80 -18.04 -11.35
CA LEU A 45 40.42 -16.64 -11.10
C LEU A 45 39.67 -16.05 -12.30
N GLN A 46 40.09 -16.39 -13.52
CA GLN A 46 39.38 -16.01 -14.75
C GLN A 46 37.98 -16.62 -14.77
N ALA A 47 37.86 -17.93 -14.50
CA ALA A 47 36.58 -18.62 -14.42
C ALA A 47 35.64 -18.02 -13.35
N LEU A 48 36.18 -17.68 -12.17
CA LEU A 48 35.41 -17.01 -11.11
C LEU A 48 34.89 -15.64 -11.55
N ARG A 49 35.73 -14.85 -12.21
CA ARG A 49 35.32 -13.54 -12.75
C ARG A 49 34.22 -13.68 -13.79
N ASP A 50 34.34 -14.63 -14.70
CA ASP A 50 33.36 -14.84 -15.77
C ASP A 50 32.02 -15.33 -15.20
N ALA A 51 32.06 -16.21 -14.19
CA ALA A 51 30.89 -16.66 -13.45
C ALA A 51 30.22 -15.51 -12.66
N LEU A 52 31.00 -14.59 -12.10
CA LEU A 52 30.45 -13.43 -11.41
C LEU A 52 29.89 -12.37 -12.37
N ALA A 53 30.50 -12.23 -13.55
CA ALA A 53 30.06 -11.30 -14.60
C ALA A 53 28.77 -11.77 -15.30
N THR A 54 28.56 -13.08 -15.42
CA THR A 54 27.42 -13.64 -16.17
C THR A 54 26.38 -14.22 -15.20
N ASN A 55 25.36 -13.42 -14.87
CA ASN A 55 24.27 -13.82 -13.97
C ASN A 55 24.74 -14.32 -12.59
N GLY A 56 25.82 -13.71 -12.07
CA GLY A 56 26.30 -14.01 -10.73
C GLY A 56 25.29 -13.61 -9.62
N PRO A 57 25.58 -14.00 -8.36
CA PRO A 57 24.70 -13.69 -7.23
C PRO A 57 24.39 -12.19 -7.06
N ALA A 58 25.36 -11.32 -7.35
CA ALA A 58 25.18 -9.86 -7.29
C ALA A 58 24.17 -9.36 -8.33
N ALA A 59 24.34 -9.73 -9.60
CA ALA A 59 23.40 -9.37 -10.66
C ALA A 59 21.99 -9.92 -10.39
N SER A 60 21.89 -11.12 -9.83
CA SER A 60 20.61 -11.72 -9.42
C SER A 60 19.95 -10.92 -8.28
N ALA A 61 20.74 -10.49 -7.29
CA ALA A 61 20.25 -9.64 -6.20
C ALA A 61 19.79 -8.26 -6.69
N ASP A 62 20.51 -7.67 -7.65
CA ASP A 62 20.12 -6.40 -8.27
C ASP A 62 18.78 -6.53 -9.00
N VAL A 63 18.57 -7.60 -9.77
CA VAL A 63 17.29 -7.88 -10.44
C VAL A 63 16.17 -8.08 -9.44
N LEU A 64 16.40 -8.82 -8.36
CA LEU A 64 15.41 -9.02 -7.29
C LEU A 64 15.04 -7.69 -6.62
N LEU A 65 16.03 -6.86 -6.29
CA LEU A 65 15.81 -5.56 -5.68
C LEU A 65 15.10 -4.59 -6.63
N PHE A 66 15.43 -4.62 -7.92
CA PHE A 66 14.74 -3.85 -8.94
C PHE A 66 13.26 -4.27 -9.05
N ASN A 67 12.98 -5.56 -9.12
CA ASN A 67 11.60 -6.06 -9.19
C ASN A 67 10.81 -5.73 -7.92
N LEU A 68 11.43 -5.86 -6.74
CA LEU A 68 10.83 -5.47 -5.47
C LEU A 68 10.49 -3.98 -5.43
N SER A 69 11.44 -3.12 -5.82
CA SER A 69 11.23 -1.66 -5.82
C SER A 69 10.16 -1.24 -6.82
N SER A 70 10.11 -1.85 -8.01
CA SER A 70 9.05 -1.66 -9.00
C SER A 70 7.68 -2.07 -8.44
N ALA A 71 7.58 -3.23 -7.79
CA ALA A 71 6.33 -3.71 -7.19
C ALA A 71 5.85 -2.80 -6.04
N ILE A 72 6.77 -2.31 -5.20
CA ILE A 72 6.45 -1.34 -4.14
C ILE A 72 5.95 -0.03 -4.75
N GLY A 73 6.61 0.48 -5.79
CA GLY A 73 6.19 1.68 -6.51
C GLY A 73 4.77 1.55 -7.07
N ALA A 74 4.49 0.45 -7.79
CA ALA A 74 3.16 0.18 -8.34
C ALA A 74 2.08 0.13 -7.26
N ARG A 75 2.33 -0.59 -6.16
CA ARG A 75 1.39 -0.69 -5.03
C ARG A 75 1.15 0.66 -4.35
N THR A 76 2.17 1.49 -4.25
CA THR A 76 2.06 2.83 -3.66
C THR A 76 1.16 3.72 -4.50
N VAL A 77 1.35 3.74 -5.82
CA VAL A 77 0.50 4.48 -6.75
C VAL A 77 -0.96 4.00 -6.66
N THR A 78 -1.20 2.69 -6.64
CA THR A 78 -2.57 2.15 -6.49
C THR A 78 -3.19 2.55 -5.15
N ARG A 79 -2.44 2.47 -4.05
CA ARG A 79 -2.91 2.86 -2.72
C ARG A 79 -3.31 4.34 -2.70
N ASP A 80 -2.48 5.22 -3.26
CA ASP A 80 -2.73 6.66 -3.24
C ASP A 80 -3.97 7.00 -4.09
N ALA A 81 -4.15 6.35 -5.24
CA ALA A 81 -5.36 6.48 -6.05
C ALA A 81 -6.63 6.03 -5.30
N LEU A 82 -6.57 4.89 -4.60
CA LEU A 82 -7.67 4.41 -3.78
C LEU A 82 -7.97 5.35 -2.61
N SER A 83 -6.95 5.96 -2.00
CA SER A 83 -7.13 6.97 -0.96
C SER A 83 -7.86 8.20 -1.50
N THR A 84 -7.52 8.67 -2.69
CA THR A 84 -8.24 9.78 -3.33
C THR A 84 -9.69 9.40 -3.61
N ILE A 85 -9.93 8.21 -4.17
CA ILE A 85 -11.29 7.72 -4.45
C ILE A 85 -12.12 7.64 -3.16
N ALA A 86 -11.54 7.09 -2.08
CA ALA A 86 -12.22 6.99 -0.79
C ALA A 86 -12.59 8.37 -0.22
N SER A 87 -11.66 9.33 -0.28
CA SER A 87 -11.92 10.71 0.14
C SER A 87 -13.02 11.38 -0.70
N SER A 88 -12.98 11.22 -2.02
CA SER A 88 -14.04 11.76 -2.91
C SER A 88 -15.39 11.11 -2.63
N ALA A 89 -15.43 9.80 -2.41
CA ALA A 89 -16.65 9.09 -2.05
C ALA A 89 -17.21 9.55 -0.69
N ALA A 90 -16.35 9.81 0.29
CA ALA A 90 -16.77 10.35 1.59
C ALA A 90 -17.36 11.76 1.47
N VAL A 91 -16.77 12.63 0.64
CA VAL A 91 -17.31 13.97 0.36
C VAL A 91 -18.66 13.88 -0.35
N ALA A 92 -18.78 13.03 -1.38
CA ALA A 92 -20.04 12.83 -2.10
C ALA A 92 -21.14 12.28 -1.19
N LEU A 93 -20.80 11.32 -0.34
CA LEU A 93 -21.73 10.78 0.66
C LEU A 93 -22.18 11.88 1.63
N SER A 94 -21.25 12.67 2.18
CA SER A 94 -21.59 13.76 3.08
C SER A 94 -22.44 14.86 2.44
N ALA A 95 -22.34 15.05 1.12
CA ALA A 95 -23.18 16.00 0.39
C ALA A 95 -24.61 15.47 0.20
N GLU A 96 -24.76 14.17 -0.06
CA GLU A 96 -26.08 13.55 -0.25
C GLU A 96 -26.80 13.25 1.07
N THR A 97 -26.08 12.78 2.08
CA THR A 97 -26.63 12.46 3.40
C THR A 97 -26.51 13.62 4.39
N GLY A 98 -25.98 14.75 3.93
CA GLY A 98 -25.86 15.95 4.74
C GLY A 98 -27.23 16.50 5.07
N VAL A 99 -27.45 16.82 6.33
CA VAL A 99 -28.64 17.53 6.79
C VAL A 99 -28.28 19.01 6.94
N ASP A 100 -28.96 19.86 6.19
CA ASP A 100 -28.87 21.31 6.37
C ASP A 100 -29.90 21.75 7.43
N LEU A 101 -29.42 21.99 8.65
CA LEU A 101 -30.26 22.35 9.80
C LEU A 101 -30.99 23.68 9.61
N ASP A 102 -30.48 24.60 8.80
CA ASP A 102 -31.15 25.88 8.53
C ASP A 102 -32.33 25.68 7.57
N GLN A 103 -32.16 24.81 6.57
CA GLN A 103 -33.26 24.39 5.70
C GLN A 103 -34.31 23.59 6.48
N GLU A 104 -33.89 22.60 7.28
CA GLU A 104 -34.81 21.83 8.13
C GLU A 104 -35.56 22.74 9.13
N ALA A 105 -34.89 23.72 9.75
CA ALA A 105 -35.52 24.67 10.66
C ALA A 105 -36.55 25.56 9.95
N THR A 106 -36.26 25.98 8.71
CA THR A 106 -37.18 26.76 7.89
C THR A 106 -38.41 25.93 7.52
N GLU A 107 -38.22 24.67 7.10
CA GLU A 107 -39.31 23.74 6.80
C GLU A 107 -40.14 23.43 8.04
N LEU A 108 -39.50 23.23 9.19
CA LEU A 108 -40.15 23.03 10.48
C LEU A 108 -40.99 24.25 10.88
N LEU A 109 -40.46 25.47 10.74
CA LEU A 109 -41.22 26.70 10.98
C LEU A 109 -42.42 26.80 10.03
N ARG A 110 -42.24 26.48 8.75
CA ARG A 110 -43.33 26.45 7.76
C ARG A 110 -44.41 25.45 8.15
N TYR A 111 -44.03 24.26 8.62
CA TYR A 111 -44.97 23.26 9.13
C TYR A 111 -45.72 23.76 10.38
N GLN A 112 -45.03 24.42 11.32
CA GLN A 112 -45.67 25.01 12.50
C GLN A 112 -46.65 26.13 12.11
N GLN A 113 -46.27 27.01 11.19
CA GLN A 113 -47.15 28.08 10.70
C GLN A 113 -48.38 27.51 9.99
N ALA A 114 -48.20 26.50 9.14
CA ALA A 114 -49.31 25.80 8.49
C ALA A 114 -50.23 25.14 9.51
N PHE A 115 -49.68 24.53 10.56
CA PHE A 115 -50.46 23.91 11.64
C PHE A 115 -51.30 24.95 12.41
N GLN A 116 -50.68 26.09 12.78
CA GLN A 116 -51.40 27.20 13.42
C GLN A 116 -52.48 27.79 12.52
N ALA A 117 -52.19 27.97 11.23
CA ALA A 117 -53.16 28.45 10.25
C ALA A 117 -54.35 27.47 10.11
N ASN A 118 -54.08 26.17 10.02
CA ASN A 118 -55.12 25.14 9.99
C ASN A 118 -55.96 25.15 11.27
N GLY A 119 -55.35 25.37 12.44
CA GLY A 119 -56.08 25.55 13.70
C GLY A 119 -57.07 26.72 13.65
N ARG A 120 -56.66 27.86 13.08
CA ARG A 120 -57.56 29.02 12.89
C ARG A 120 -58.67 28.72 11.89
N VAL A 121 -58.38 27.98 10.81
CA VAL A 121 -59.40 27.55 9.83
C VAL A 121 -60.45 26.66 10.51
N ILE A 122 -60.01 25.73 11.36
CA ILE A 122 -60.92 24.86 12.13
C ILE A 122 -61.81 25.69 13.08
N GLN A 123 -61.23 26.66 13.78
CA GLN A 123 -61.99 27.56 14.65
C GLN A 123 -63.04 28.34 13.87
N ALA A 124 -62.65 28.95 12.74
CA ALA A 124 -63.60 29.67 11.88
C ALA A 124 -64.71 28.76 11.33
N ALA A 125 -64.39 27.52 10.97
CA ALA A 125 -65.39 26.55 10.51
C ALA A 125 -66.37 26.15 11.62
N ALA A 126 -65.89 25.99 12.86
CA ALA A 126 -66.73 25.74 14.03
C ALA A 126 -67.67 26.92 14.31
N ASP A 127 -67.16 28.16 14.27
CA ASP A 127 -67.98 29.37 14.46
C ASP A 127 -69.09 29.51 13.40
N ILE A 128 -68.78 29.20 12.14
CA ILE A 128 -69.75 29.19 11.04
C ILE A 128 -70.82 28.12 11.29
N PHE A 129 -70.41 26.91 11.69
CA PHE A 129 -71.31 25.82 11.97
C PHE A 129 -72.28 26.15 13.11
N ASP A 130 -71.76 26.70 14.22
CA ASP A 130 -72.56 27.16 15.35
C ASP A 130 -73.54 28.28 14.96
N THR A 131 -73.10 29.22 14.11
CA THR A 131 -73.98 30.29 13.59
C THR A 131 -75.14 29.73 12.77
N ILE A 132 -74.89 28.76 11.89
CA ILE A 132 -75.94 28.10 11.09
C ILE A 132 -76.94 27.37 11.99
N LEU A 133 -76.47 26.64 13.01
CA LEU A 133 -77.35 25.97 13.97
C LEU A 133 -78.17 26.94 14.82
N GLY A 134 -77.59 28.10 15.17
CA GLY A 134 -78.27 29.15 15.92
C GLY A 134 -79.43 29.81 15.18
N ILE A 135 -79.35 29.94 13.85
CA ILE A 135 -80.41 30.52 13.00
C ILE A 135 -81.60 29.56 12.84
N GLY A 136 -81.38 28.25 12.96
CA GLY A 136 -82.42 27.22 12.82
C GLY A 136 -83.32 26.99 14.05
N ARG A 137 -83.15 27.80 15.12
CA ARG A 137 -83.98 27.79 16.34
C ARG A 137 -84.92 28.99 16.36
#